data_AF-A0A520S874-F1
#
_entry.id   AF-A0A520S874-F1
#
_cell.length_a   1.000
_cell.length_b   1.000
_cell.length_c   1.000
_cell.angle_alpha   90.00
_cell.angle_beta   90.00
_cell.angle_gamma   90.00
#
_symmetry.space_group_name_H-M   'P 1'
#
loop_
_entity.id
_entity.type
_entity.pdbx_description
1 polymer ?
#
loop_
_entity_poly.entity_id
_entity_poly.type
_entity_poly.pdbx_seq_one_letter_code
_entity_poly.pdbx_strand_id
1 'polypeptide(L)' 'ILDETVSTEALGKTQGRDQMLGKSTFPSLMGIEASRQEASALVEIALDALARIDKDTTMLETLARLSVERTN' A
#
# COMPACT_ATOMS: atom_id res chain seq x y z
N ILE A 1 -1.82 1.50 -5.38
CA ILE A 1 -3.24 1.06 -5.26
C ILE A 1 -4.14 2.28 -5.26
N LEU A 2 -4.00 3.21 -4.31
CA LEU A 2 -4.78 4.45 -4.27
C LEU A 2 -4.70 5.26 -5.57
N ASP A 3 -3.51 5.39 -6.16
CA ASP A 3 -3.33 6.10 -7.44
C ASP A 3 -4.09 5.49 -8.63
N GLU A 4 -4.47 4.21 -8.53
CA GLU A 4 -5.22 3.48 -9.57
C GLU A 4 -6.71 3.28 -9.19
N THR A 5 -7.08 3.36 -7.91
CA THR A 5 -8.46 3.15 -7.41
C THR A 5 -9.20 4.43 -7.05
N VAL A 6 -8.51 5.53 -6.76
CA VAL A 6 -9.14 6.83 -6.49
C VAL A 6 -9.35 7.52 -7.84
N SER A 7 -10.61 7.88 -8.14
CA SER A 7 -10.94 8.54 -9.40
C SER A 7 -10.27 9.91 -9.48
N THR A 8 -9.92 10.26 -10.71
CA THR A 8 -9.32 11.52 -11.17
C THR A 8 -10.00 12.79 -10.64
N GLU A 9 -11.21 12.69 -10.10
CA GLU A 9 -12.02 13.81 -9.61
C GLU A 9 -11.51 14.37 -8.27
N ALA A 10 -10.82 13.59 -7.44
CA ALA A 10 -10.27 14.07 -6.17
C ALA A 10 -8.90 14.78 -6.31
N LEU A 11 -8.19 14.59 -7.42
CA LEU A 11 -6.78 15.01 -7.58
C LEU A 11 -6.53 16.11 -8.63
N GLY A 12 -7.57 16.53 -9.39
CA GLY A 12 -7.45 17.65 -10.33
C GLY A 12 -6.41 17.48 -11.44
N LYS A 13 -5.93 16.25 -11.70
CA LYS A 13 -4.97 15.92 -12.77
C LYS A 13 -5.27 14.56 -13.39
N THR A 14 -5.15 14.53 -14.71
CA THR A 14 -5.41 13.44 -15.65
C THR A 14 -4.94 12.07 -15.15
N GLN A 15 -5.85 11.09 -15.17
CA GLN A 15 -5.61 9.67 -14.92
C GLN A 15 -4.54 9.15 -15.88
N GLY A 16 -3.67 8.24 -15.43
CA GLY A 16 -2.74 7.51 -16.31
C GLY A 16 -1.32 8.07 -16.42
N ARG A 17 -0.89 9.00 -15.56
CA ARG A 17 0.51 9.49 -15.57
C ARG A 17 1.54 8.39 -15.28
N ASP A 18 1.18 7.38 -14.50
CA ASP A 18 2.07 6.24 -14.21
C ASP A 18 2.13 5.23 -15.37
N GLN A 19 1.02 5.01 -16.09
CA GLN A 19 1.03 4.24 -17.35
C GLN A 19 1.87 4.93 -18.44
N MET A 20 1.89 6.27 -18.47
CA MET A 20 2.72 7.03 -19.41
C MET A 20 4.21 7.04 -19.09
N LEU A 21 4.63 6.72 -17.86
CA LEU A 21 6.04 6.79 -17.43
C LEU A 21 6.75 5.44 -17.40
N GLY A 22 6.10 4.34 -17.79
CA GLY A 22 6.72 3.00 -17.83
C GLY A 22 7.22 2.52 -16.46
N LYS A 23 6.67 3.06 -15.37
CA LYS A 23 7.00 2.59 -14.02
C LYS A 23 6.11 1.40 -13.71
N SER A 24 6.72 0.22 -13.58
CA SER A 24 6.03 -0.96 -13.08
C SER A 24 5.60 -0.72 -11.63
N THR A 25 4.34 -0.38 -11.42
CA THR A 25 3.69 -0.34 -10.11
C THR A 25 3.15 -1.74 -9.77
N PHE A 26 3.01 -2.08 -8.48
CA PHE A 26 2.41 -3.35 -8.09
C PHE A 26 1.06 -3.62 -8.78
N PRO A 27 0.09 -2.69 -8.83
CA PRO A 27 -1.19 -2.99 -9.45
C PRO A 27 -1.11 -3.11 -10.98
N SER A 28 -0.18 -2.40 -11.65
CA SER A 28 0.06 -2.60 -13.08
C SER A 28 0.66 -3.98 -13.43
N LEU A 29 1.42 -4.58 -12.50
CA LEU A 29 2.10 -5.87 -12.71
C LEU A 29 1.24 -7.09 -12.35
N MET A 30 0.52 -7.02 -11.22
CA MET A 30 -0.21 -8.16 -10.66
C MET A 30 -1.72 -7.92 -10.52
N GLY A 31 -2.20 -6.72 -10.83
CA GLY A 31 -3.59 -6.32 -10.62
C GLY A 31 -3.85 -5.80 -9.21
N ILE A 32 -4.95 -5.05 -9.07
CA ILE A 32 -5.33 -4.37 -7.82
C ILE A 32 -5.58 -5.37 -6.69
N GLU A 33 -6.27 -6.47 -6.97
CA GLU A 33 -6.62 -7.46 -5.94
C GLU A 33 -5.38 -8.17 -5.40
N ALA A 34 -4.50 -8.66 -6.28
CA ALA A 34 -3.23 -9.25 -5.87
C ALA A 34 -2.33 -8.24 -5.14
N SER A 35 -2.34 -6.97 -5.54
CA SER A 35 -1.59 -5.92 -4.85
C SER A 35 -2.11 -5.66 -3.44
N ARG A 36 -3.43 -5.75 -3.22
CA ARG A 36 -4.02 -5.63 -1.88
C ARG A 36 -3.61 -6.81 -1.00
N GLN A 37 -3.66 -8.02 -1.54
CA GLN A 37 -3.23 -9.22 -0.82
C GLN A 37 -1.74 -9.17 -0.46
N GLU A 38 -0.89 -8.74 -1.39
CA GLU A 38 0.55 -8.55 -1.15
C GLU A 38 0.79 -7.48 -0.07
N ALA A 39 0.06 -6.36 -0.12
CA ALA A 39 0.16 -5.34 0.91
C ALA A 39 -0.22 -5.86 2.30
N SER A 40 -1.29 -6.65 2.41
CA SER A 40 -1.66 -7.32 3.67
C SER A 40 -0.60 -8.32 4.13
N ALA A 41 -0.03 -9.12 3.22
CA ALA A 41 1.04 -10.07 3.55
C ALA A 41 2.30 -9.36 4.08
N LEU A 42 2.66 -8.23 3.50
CA LEU A 42 3.79 -7.41 3.97
C LEU A 42 3.55 -6.81 5.37
N VAL A 43 2.32 -6.48 5.71
CA VAL A 43 1.97 -6.05 7.08
C VAL A 43 2.19 -7.18 8.07
N GLU A 44 1.75 -8.40 7.78
CA GLU A 44 1.98 -9.55 8.66
C GLU A 44 3.48 -9.83 8.83
N ILE A 45 4.27 -9.75 7.76
CA ILE A 45 5.74 -9.86 7.85
C ILE A 45 6.33 -8.77 8.77
N ALA A 46 5.84 -7.53 8.67
CA ALA A 46 6.29 -6.44 9.52
C ALA A 46 5.95 -6.68 11.00
N LEU A 47 4.74 -7.16 11.29
CA LEU A 47 4.30 -7.50 12.65
C LEU A 47 5.13 -8.66 13.24
N ASP A 48 5.39 -9.70 12.46
CA ASP A 48 6.26 -10.82 12.84
C ASP A 48 7.70 -10.39 13.11
N ALA A 49 8.18 -9.34 12.42
CA ALA A 49 9.49 -8.76 12.69
C ALA A 49 9.50 -7.95 13.99
N LEU A 50 8.46 -7.15 14.22
CA LEU A 50 8.29 -6.33 15.42
C LEU A 50 8.13 -7.20 16.68
N ALA A 51 7.42 -8.32 16.58
CA ALA A 51 7.24 -9.27 17.68
C ALA A 51 8.56 -9.89 18.21
N ARG A 52 9.66 -9.78 17.45
CA ARG A 52 11.00 -10.25 17.88
C ARG A 52 11.80 -9.19 18.64
N ILE A 53 11.27 -7.97 18.75
CA ILE A 53 11.92 -6.85 19.45
C ILE A 53 11.45 -6.87 20.89
N ASP A 54 12.40 -7.00 21.83
CA ASP A 54 12.12 -6.94 23.27
C ASP A 54 11.98 -5.48 23.77
N LYS A 55 11.10 -4.71 23.12
CA LYS A 55 10.71 -3.33 23.44
C LYS A 55 9.28 -3.07 22.97
N ASP A 56 8.70 -1.98 23.44
CA ASP A 56 7.40 -1.53 22.96
C ASP A 56 7.45 -1.12 21.48
N THR A 57 6.73 -1.87 20.64
CA THR A 57 6.57 -1.67 19.20
C THR A 57 5.18 -1.18 18.80
N THR A 58 4.30 -0.88 19.76
CA THR A 58 2.88 -0.59 19.52
C THR A 58 2.65 0.48 18.46
N MET A 59 3.45 1.55 18.48
CA MET A 59 3.37 2.63 17.47
C MET A 59 3.76 2.17 16.07
N LEU A 60 4.76 1.29 15.95
CA LEU A 60 5.21 0.76 14.66
C LEU A 60 4.20 -0.24 14.09
N GLU A 61 3.59 -1.06 14.93
CA GLU A 61 2.50 -1.97 14.54
C GLU A 61 1.29 -1.19 14.04
N THR A 62 0.94 -0.11 14.74
CA THR A 62 -0.15 0.79 14.34
C THR A 62 0.17 1.44 12.99
N LEU A 63 1.40 1.92 12.79
CA LEU A 63 1.83 2.51 11.53
C LEU A 63 1.76 1.50 10.37
N ALA A 64 2.20 0.26 10.59
CA ALA A 64 2.16 -0.79 9.58
C ALA A 64 0.72 -1.09 9.14
N ARG A 65 -0.22 -1.26 10.09
CA ARG A 65 -1.64 -1.48 9.77
C ARG A 65 -2.27 -0.29 9.04
N LEU A 66 -1.99 0.93 9.51
CA LEU A 66 -2.47 2.15 8.83
C LEU A 66 -1.93 2.28 7.41
N SER A 67 -0.76 1.72 7.07
CA SER A 67 -0.19 1.84 5.73
C SER A 67 -1.04 1.20 4.63
N VAL A 68 -1.85 0.19 4.97
CA VAL A 68 -2.71 -0.56 4.02
C VAL A 68 -4.19 -0.23 4.16
N GLU A 69 -4.62 0.28 5.31
CA GLU A 69 -6.02 0.65 5.59
C GLU A 69 -6.38 2.07 5.14
N ARG A 70 -5.39 2.89 4.75
CA ARG A 70 -5.62 4.29 4.34
C ARG A 70 -6.37 4.37 3.02
N THR A 71 -7.52 5.05 3.04
CA THR A 71 -8.39 5.33 1.89
C THR A 71 -8.43 6.81 1.47
N ASN A 72 -7.58 7.67 2.04
CA ASN A 72 -7.60 9.13 1.82
C ASN A 72 -6.34 9.66 1.16
#